data_AF-T0RHS7-F1
#
_entry.id   AF-T0RHS7-F1
#
_cell.length_a   1.000
_cell.length_b   1.000
_cell.length_c   1.000
_cell.angle_alpha   90.00
_cell.angle_beta   90.00
_cell.angle_gamma   90.00
#
_symmetry.space_group_name_H-M   'P 1'
#
loop_
_entity.id
_entity.type
_entity.pdbx_description
1 polymer ?
#
loop_
_entity_poly.entity_id
_entity_poly.type
_entity_poly.pdbx_seq_one_letter_code
_entity_poly.pdbx_strand_id
1 'polypeptide(L)'
;MKTTLDQQNREYLNKLTEAQRNIIAKKENEIEKIDVLYDKKLENVKKEGDLALYNQVELNKVDIENSLLSKQERLEKIQAQHKVNTQKFVDQEQALKSDYFERYEDLTNQHEQSIIDVNTRNQLINRDIVDKSNRTIKDIQKNSELGVQDVLFDTKIRADELSRDLDSKFITINRAHDNQVKVVSSQHDTQLEEIQRNHNQTIDELQRKNSIDRNQRIASEKHITKSEVDHHNEVLKQKRLSFEQKYRTLEQDHTEILNRLKTKFDTDIKKLVGSYAQAKDLVANKAQDDFYHITKLEPTIVDQGKHYLVTLPVPEFEKEQVNLTAQERNLNIVLTRKFQEETQAGDEKFDTRRTEVLSKNFKVAEIMDPRTVKSNYQDGILSFQIAKL
;
A
#
# COMPACT_ATOMS: atom_id res chain seq x y z
N MET A 1 -14.19 112.20 0.31
CA MET A 1 -13.60 111.16 -0.58
C MET A 1 -13.33 109.81 0.13
N LYS A 2 -14.13 109.37 1.12
CA LYS A 2 -13.95 108.05 1.77
C LYS A 2 -15.06 107.04 1.46
N THR A 3 -16.22 107.49 0.98
CA THR A 3 -17.42 106.65 0.78
C THR A 3 -17.43 105.86 -0.54
N THR A 4 -16.70 106.29 -1.56
CA THR A 4 -16.60 105.58 -2.86
C THR A 4 -15.66 104.38 -2.83
N LEU A 5 -14.69 104.36 -1.91
CA LEU A 5 -13.74 103.25 -1.76
C LEU A 5 -14.38 102.05 -1.04
N ASP A 6 -15.24 102.30 -0.04
CA ASP A 6 -15.92 101.24 0.73
C ASP A 6 -16.99 100.49 -0.09
N GLN A 7 -17.67 101.18 -1.00
CA GLN A 7 -18.64 100.55 -1.92
C GLN A 7 -17.94 99.65 -2.95
N GLN A 8 -16.82 100.11 -3.51
CA GLN A 8 -15.98 99.30 -4.40
C GLN A 8 -15.37 98.10 -3.69
N ASN A 9 -14.93 98.26 -2.43
CA ASN A 9 -14.43 97.15 -1.62
C ASN A 9 -15.52 96.12 -1.29
N ARG A 10 -16.77 96.54 -1.04
CA ARG A 10 -17.90 95.63 -0.83
C ARG A 10 -18.28 94.84 -2.09
N GLU A 11 -18.33 95.48 -3.25
CA GLU A 11 -18.58 94.78 -4.51
C GLU A 11 -17.45 93.83 -4.88
N TYR A 12 -16.20 94.22 -4.62
CA TYR A 12 -15.03 93.36 -4.80
C TYR A 12 -15.08 92.14 -3.87
N LEU A 13 -15.39 92.34 -2.59
CA LEU A 13 -15.58 91.26 -1.61
C LEU A 13 -16.71 90.31 -2.02
N ASN A 14 -17.86 90.84 -2.46
CA ASN A 14 -18.99 90.01 -2.91
C ASN A 14 -18.61 89.15 -4.13
N LYS A 15 -17.93 89.73 -5.13
CA LYS A 15 -17.39 88.99 -6.28
C LYS A 15 -16.36 87.94 -5.86
N LEU A 16 -15.56 88.23 -4.84
CA LEU A 16 -14.57 87.30 -4.31
C LEU A 16 -15.24 86.12 -3.59
N THR A 17 -16.30 86.36 -2.82
CA THR A 17 -17.11 85.30 -2.20
C THR A 17 -17.91 84.48 -3.22
N GLU A 18 -18.44 85.08 -4.28
CA GLU A 18 -19.06 84.33 -5.39
C GLU A 18 -18.03 83.50 -6.15
N ALA A 19 -16.83 84.04 -6.41
CA ALA A 19 -15.74 83.28 -7.01
C ALA A 19 -15.31 82.11 -6.11
N GLN A 20 -15.20 82.31 -4.79
CA GLN A 20 -14.94 81.24 -3.84
C GLN A 20 -16.05 80.18 -3.85
N ARG A 21 -17.33 80.58 -3.82
CA ARG A 21 -18.46 79.63 -3.91
C ARG A 21 -18.44 78.83 -5.20
N ASN A 22 -18.14 79.45 -6.34
CA ASN A 22 -18.03 78.77 -7.62
C ASN A 22 -16.83 77.81 -7.66
N ILE A 23 -15.71 78.16 -7.01
CA ILE A 23 -14.55 77.25 -6.88
C ILE A 23 -14.92 76.06 -5.99
N ILE A 24 -15.61 76.29 -4.86
CA ILE A 24 -16.07 75.24 -3.96
C ILE A 24 -17.04 74.31 -4.71
N ALA A 25 -18.05 74.84 -5.41
CA ALA A 25 -19.00 74.04 -6.17
C ALA A 25 -18.36 73.26 -7.33
N LYS A 26 -17.28 73.79 -7.95
CA LYS A 26 -16.48 73.05 -8.93
C LYS A 26 -15.67 71.93 -8.27
N LYS A 27 -15.12 72.17 -7.08
CA LYS A 27 -14.35 71.17 -6.32
C LYS A 27 -15.26 70.07 -5.77
N GLU A 28 -16.46 70.40 -5.31
CA GLU A 28 -17.48 69.42 -4.92
C GLU A 28 -17.89 68.54 -6.11
N ASN A 29 -18.13 69.13 -7.28
CA ASN A 29 -18.37 68.36 -8.51
C ASN A 29 -17.18 67.49 -8.96
N GLU A 30 -15.94 67.93 -8.73
CA GLU A 30 -14.75 67.11 -8.98
C GLU A 30 -14.68 65.93 -8.01
N ILE A 31 -14.94 66.15 -6.73
CA ILE A 31 -14.98 65.10 -5.71
C ILE A 31 -16.05 64.07 -6.04
N GLU A 32 -17.26 64.50 -6.39
CA GLU A 32 -18.36 63.59 -6.75
C GLU A 32 -18.01 62.74 -7.99
N LYS A 33 -17.32 63.30 -8.99
CA LYS A 33 -16.82 62.54 -10.14
C LYS A 33 -15.72 61.54 -9.78
N ILE A 34 -14.85 61.90 -8.83
CA ILE A 34 -13.80 61.01 -8.32
C ILE A 34 -14.44 59.85 -7.55
N ASP A 35 -15.45 60.10 -6.74
CA ASP A 35 -16.18 59.06 -6.00
C ASP A 35 -16.84 58.06 -6.96
N VAL A 36 -17.55 58.55 -7.99
CA VAL A 36 -18.15 57.69 -9.02
C VAL A 36 -17.09 56.86 -9.78
N LEU A 37 -15.91 57.44 -10.05
CA LEU A 37 -14.80 56.71 -10.68
C LEU A 37 -14.19 55.67 -9.74
N TYR A 38 -14.09 55.97 -8.45
CA TYR A 38 -13.61 55.06 -7.43
C TYR A 38 -14.56 53.87 -7.26
N ASP A 39 -15.87 54.12 -7.18
CA ASP A 39 -16.89 53.08 -7.10
C ASP A 39 -16.87 52.18 -8.33
N LYS A 40 -16.73 52.76 -9.54
CA LYS A 40 -16.56 51.96 -10.77
C LYS A 40 -15.29 51.11 -10.77
N LYS A 41 -14.17 51.63 -10.26
CA LYS A 41 -12.95 50.85 -10.09
C LYS A 41 -13.14 49.72 -9.08
N LEU A 42 -13.83 49.99 -7.98
CA LEU A 42 -14.10 49.02 -6.93
C LEU A 42 -15.02 47.91 -7.45
N GLU A 43 -16.00 48.24 -8.28
CA GLU A 43 -16.87 47.27 -8.96
C GLU A 43 -16.07 46.42 -9.98
N ASN A 44 -15.18 47.03 -10.76
CA ASN A 44 -14.33 46.29 -11.70
C ASN A 44 -13.36 45.34 -10.98
N VAL A 45 -12.72 45.77 -9.90
CA VAL A 45 -11.84 44.91 -9.09
C VAL A 45 -12.63 43.75 -8.48
N LYS A 46 -13.87 43.99 -8.03
CA LYS A 46 -14.77 42.91 -7.59
C LYS A 46 -15.06 41.92 -8.71
N LYS A 47 -15.44 42.40 -9.90
CA LYS A 47 -15.70 41.54 -11.07
C LYS A 47 -14.48 40.73 -11.50
N GLU A 48 -13.30 41.33 -11.49
CA GLU A 48 -12.03 40.63 -11.78
C GLU A 48 -11.72 39.58 -10.72
N GLY A 49 -11.93 39.91 -9.44
CA GLY A 49 -11.79 38.97 -8.32
C GLY A 49 -12.76 37.79 -8.42
N ASP A 50 -14.02 38.05 -8.73
CA ASP A 50 -15.06 37.03 -8.92
C ASP A 50 -14.74 36.14 -10.14
N LEU A 51 -14.23 36.71 -11.24
CA LEU A 51 -13.80 35.96 -12.41
C LEU A 51 -12.59 35.06 -12.10
N ALA A 52 -11.61 35.58 -11.35
CA ALA A 52 -10.44 34.80 -10.93
C ALA A 52 -10.84 33.64 -10.00
N LEU A 53 -11.75 33.90 -9.05
CA LEU A 53 -12.31 32.87 -8.17
C LEU A 53 -13.06 31.81 -8.99
N TYR A 54 -13.89 32.23 -9.94
CA TYR A 54 -14.63 31.31 -10.82
C TYR A 54 -13.67 30.42 -11.63
N ASN A 55 -12.64 31.00 -12.24
CA ASN A 55 -11.63 30.25 -12.99
C ASN A 55 -10.88 29.25 -12.10
N GLN A 56 -10.54 29.63 -10.87
CA GLN A 56 -9.88 28.73 -9.92
C GLN A 56 -10.81 27.57 -9.49
N VAL A 57 -12.09 27.84 -9.31
CA VAL A 57 -13.09 26.81 -9.00
C VAL A 57 -13.22 25.82 -10.15
N GLU A 58 -13.27 26.30 -11.41
CA GLU A 58 -13.30 25.43 -12.59
C GLU A 58 -12.01 24.59 -12.74
N LEU A 59 -10.83 25.19 -12.53
CA LEU A 59 -9.56 24.44 -12.53
C LEU A 59 -9.55 23.35 -11.45
N ASN A 60 -9.91 23.70 -10.22
CA ASN A 60 -9.99 22.73 -9.12
C ASN A 60 -11.00 21.61 -9.43
N LYS A 61 -12.12 21.92 -10.10
CA LYS A 61 -13.12 20.93 -10.50
C LYS A 61 -12.56 19.96 -11.53
N VAL A 62 -11.83 20.45 -12.54
CA VAL A 62 -11.14 19.62 -13.53
C VAL A 62 -10.09 18.73 -12.86
N ASP A 63 -9.32 19.25 -11.90
CA ASP A 63 -8.33 18.46 -11.16
C ASP A 63 -8.98 17.37 -10.31
N ILE A 64 -10.12 17.68 -9.67
CA ILE A 64 -10.90 16.70 -8.92
C ILE A 64 -11.43 15.61 -9.87
N GLU A 65 -12.00 15.98 -11.03
CA GLU A 65 -12.51 15.04 -12.03
C GLU A 65 -11.39 14.11 -12.55
N ASN A 66 -10.22 14.67 -12.89
CA ASN A 66 -9.05 13.91 -13.32
C ASN A 66 -8.55 12.95 -12.21
N SER A 67 -8.53 13.41 -10.96
CA SER A 67 -8.19 12.57 -9.81
C SER A 67 -9.19 11.42 -9.66
N LEU A 68 -10.49 11.70 -9.82
CA LEU A 68 -11.57 10.72 -9.74
C LEU A 68 -11.44 9.65 -10.82
N LEU A 69 -11.21 10.07 -12.08
CA LEU A 69 -10.96 9.17 -13.21
C LEU A 69 -9.75 8.27 -12.96
N SER A 70 -8.61 8.84 -12.52
CA SER A 70 -7.41 8.05 -12.23
C SER A 70 -7.62 7.00 -11.12
N LYS A 71 -8.42 7.34 -10.10
CA LYS A 71 -8.78 6.43 -9.01
C LYS A 71 -9.74 5.34 -9.49
N GLN A 72 -10.65 5.68 -10.39
CA GLN A 72 -11.59 4.74 -10.98
C GLN A 72 -10.87 3.72 -11.89
N GLU A 73 -9.96 4.18 -12.76
CA GLU A 73 -9.09 3.30 -13.55
C GLU A 73 -8.24 2.36 -12.67
N ARG A 74 -7.69 2.89 -11.57
CA ARG A 74 -6.93 2.07 -10.61
C ARG A 74 -7.81 1.02 -9.94
N LEU A 75 -9.04 1.38 -9.57
CA LEU A 75 -10.00 0.45 -9.00
C LEU A 75 -10.37 -0.66 -9.99
N GLU A 76 -10.63 -0.31 -11.25
CA GLU A 76 -10.92 -1.28 -12.31
C GLU A 76 -9.77 -2.26 -12.54
N LYS A 77 -8.51 -1.76 -12.54
CA LYS A 77 -7.31 -2.63 -12.61
C LYS A 77 -7.24 -3.59 -11.43
N ILE A 78 -7.51 -3.12 -10.21
CA ILE A 78 -7.53 -3.97 -9.00
C ILE A 78 -8.63 -5.02 -9.11
N GLN A 79 -9.83 -4.66 -9.55
CA GLN A 79 -10.94 -5.59 -9.74
C GLN A 79 -10.64 -6.66 -10.80
N ALA A 80 -10.07 -6.26 -11.93
CA ALA A 80 -9.64 -7.18 -12.98
C ALA A 80 -8.58 -8.17 -12.47
N GLN A 81 -7.58 -7.66 -11.74
CA GLN A 81 -6.52 -8.49 -11.18
C GLN A 81 -7.04 -9.43 -10.08
N HIS A 82 -7.98 -8.96 -9.25
CA HIS A 82 -8.65 -9.79 -8.27
C HIS A 82 -9.41 -10.94 -8.97
N LYS A 83 -10.16 -10.64 -10.03
CA LYS A 83 -10.90 -11.66 -10.80
C LYS A 83 -9.97 -12.72 -11.41
N VAL A 84 -8.83 -12.30 -11.99
CA VAL A 84 -7.80 -13.22 -12.52
C VAL A 84 -7.21 -14.09 -11.40
N ASN A 85 -6.90 -13.50 -10.25
CA ASN A 85 -6.35 -14.26 -9.12
C ASN A 85 -7.37 -15.25 -8.56
N THR A 86 -8.63 -14.85 -8.41
CA THR A 86 -9.72 -15.74 -7.99
C THR A 86 -9.85 -16.92 -8.94
N GLN A 87 -9.82 -16.69 -10.26
CA GLN A 87 -9.88 -17.77 -11.24
C GLN A 87 -8.68 -18.73 -11.09
N LYS A 88 -7.46 -18.21 -10.95
CA LYS A 88 -6.26 -19.04 -10.71
C LYS A 88 -6.38 -19.89 -9.45
N PHE A 89 -6.96 -19.36 -8.38
CA PHE A 89 -7.19 -20.14 -7.16
C PHE A 89 -8.21 -21.26 -7.37
N VAL A 90 -9.29 -20.99 -8.10
CA VAL A 90 -10.29 -22.02 -8.46
C VAL A 90 -9.65 -23.12 -9.32
N ASP A 91 -8.85 -22.75 -10.31
CA ASP A 91 -8.17 -23.70 -11.19
C ASP A 91 -7.17 -24.56 -10.40
N GLN A 92 -6.42 -23.96 -9.47
CA GLN A 92 -5.51 -24.67 -8.57
C GLN A 92 -6.25 -25.63 -7.62
N GLU A 93 -7.39 -25.20 -7.07
CA GLU A 93 -8.22 -26.04 -6.21
C GLU A 93 -8.77 -27.25 -6.98
N GLN A 94 -9.24 -27.05 -8.21
CA GLN A 94 -9.71 -28.14 -9.07
C GLN A 94 -8.58 -29.11 -9.43
N ALA A 95 -7.38 -28.60 -9.77
CA ALA A 95 -6.22 -29.45 -10.06
C ALA A 95 -5.81 -30.29 -8.84
N LEU A 96 -5.78 -29.70 -7.65
CA LEU A 96 -5.50 -30.41 -6.39
C LEU A 96 -6.56 -31.47 -6.07
N LYS A 97 -7.83 -31.17 -6.30
CA LYS A 97 -8.92 -32.14 -6.12
C LYS A 97 -8.79 -33.31 -7.09
N SER A 98 -8.42 -33.06 -8.34
CA SER A 98 -8.17 -34.11 -9.34
C SER A 98 -6.99 -35.00 -8.95
N ASP A 99 -5.84 -34.41 -8.60
CA ASP A 99 -4.65 -35.15 -8.15
C ASP A 99 -4.95 -35.98 -6.89
N TYR A 100 -5.70 -35.43 -5.94
CA TYR A 100 -6.12 -36.18 -4.76
C TYR A 100 -7.05 -37.35 -5.10
N PHE A 101 -7.98 -37.15 -6.03
CA PHE A 101 -8.91 -38.19 -6.47
C PHE A 101 -8.17 -39.33 -7.21
N GLU A 102 -7.26 -39.00 -8.12
CA GLU A 102 -6.41 -39.97 -8.82
C GLU A 102 -5.58 -40.80 -7.83
N ARG A 103 -4.92 -40.15 -6.84
CA ARG A 103 -4.15 -40.87 -5.81
C ARG A 103 -5.03 -41.75 -4.94
N TYR A 104 -6.24 -41.29 -4.62
CA TYR A 104 -7.20 -42.08 -3.85
C TYR A 104 -7.66 -43.32 -4.63
N GLU A 105 -7.94 -43.16 -5.92
CA GLU A 105 -8.32 -44.26 -6.81
C GLU A 105 -7.17 -45.26 -6.98
N ASP A 106 -5.94 -44.79 -7.20
CA ASP A 106 -4.74 -45.63 -7.28
C ASP A 106 -4.50 -46.43 -5.99
N LEU A 107 -4.63 -45.77 -4.82
CA LEU A 107 -4.47 -46.43 -3.53
C LEU A 107 -5.57 -47.48 -3.30
N THR A 108 -6.81 -47.16 -3.68
CA THR A 108 -7.94 -48.09 -3.59
C THR A 108 -7.72 -49.31 -4.48
N ASN A 109 -7.29 -49.11 -5.73
CA ASN A 109 -6.98 -50.17 -6.67
C ASN A 109 -5.82 -51.06 -6.16
N GLN A 110 -4.78 -50.48 -5.57
CA GLN A 110 -3.68 -51.23 -4.95
C GLN A 110 -4.16 -52.09 -3.78
N HIS A 111 -5.02 -51.54 -2.91
CA HIS A 111 -5.59 -52.30 -1.81
C HIS A 111 -6.50 -53.43 -2.31
N GLU A 112 -7.33 -53.18 -3.32
CA GLU A 112 -8.20 -54.19 -3.90
C GLU A 112 -7.39 -55.33 -4.54
N GLN A 113 -6.36 -55.01 -5.32
CA GLN A 113 -5.41 -55.99 -5.87
C GLN A 113 -4.74 -56.81 -4.76
N SER A 114 -4.27 -56.16 -3.69
CA SER A 114 -3.64 -56.85 -2.57
C SER A 114 -4.62 -57.81 -1.86
N ILE A 115 -5.88 -57.43 -1.70
CA ILE A 115 -6.92 -58.29 -1.12
C ILE A 115 -7.18 -59.49 -2.04
N ILE A 116 -7.28 -59.28 -3.36
CA ILE A 116 -7.47 -60.35 -4.35
C ILE A 116 -6.29 -61.32 -4.31
N ASP A 117 -5.05 -60.83 -4.27
CA ASP A 117 -3.85 -61.65 -4.21
C ASP A 117 -3.79 -62.50 -2.94
N VAL A 118 -4.08 -61.90 -1.78
CA VAL A 118 -4.14 -62.62 -0.49
C VAL A 118 -5.23 -63.69 -0.52
N ASN A 119 -6.42 -63.36 -1.03
CA ASN A 119 -7.51 -64.32 -1.15
C ASN A 119 -7.17 -65.47 -2.10
N THR A 120 -6.58 -65.17 -3.26
CA THR A 120 -6.15 -66.18 -4.23
C THR A 120 -5.10 -67.10 -3.64
N ARG A 121 -4.11 -66.52 -2.94
CA ARG A 121 -3.08 -67.29 -2.23
C ARG A 121 -3.69 -68.19 -1.14
N ASN A 122 -4.63 -67.67 -0.37
CA ASN A 122 -5.32 -68.45 0.67
C ASN A 122 -6.15 -69.58 0.07
N GLN A 123 -6.83 -69.36 -1.07
CA GLN A 123 -7.55 -70.41 -1.79
C GLN A 123 -6.61 -71.51 -2.29
N LEU A 124 -5.45 -71.15 -2.85
CA LEU A 124 -4.44 -72.11 -3.28
C LEU A 124 -3.90 -72.95 -2.10
N ILE A 125 -3.62 -72.30 -0.97
CA ILE A 125 -3.18 -72.99 0.26
C ILE A 125 -4.28 -73.94 0.76
N ASN A 126 -5.53 -73.49 0.81
CA ASN A 126 -6.65 -74.31 1.23
C ASN A 126 -6.83 -75.53 0.30
N ARG A 127 -6.66 -75.36 -1.01
CA ARG A 127 -6.71 -76.47 -1.96
C ARG A 127 -5.59 -77.48 -1.71
N ASP A 128 -4.36 -77.02 -1.49
CA ASP A 128 -3.23 -77.90 -1.17
C ASP A 128 -3.44 -78.66 0.14
N ILE A 129 -4.00 -78.01 1.17
CA ILE A 129 -4.37 -78.67 2.44
C ILE A 129 -5.43 -79.75 2.21
N VAL A 130 -6.48 -79.45 1.45
CA VAL A 130 -7.54 -80.42 1.12
C VAL A 130 -6.99 -81.59 0.31
N ASP A 131 -6.14 -81.33 -0.68
CA ASP A 131 -5.50 -82.37 -1.49
C ASP A 131 -4.60 -83.28 -0.64
N LYS A 132 -3.79 -82.69 0.25
CA LYS A 132 -2.96 -83.45 1.22
C LYS A 132 -3.79 -84.27 2.19
N SER A 133 -4.88 -83.71 2.71
CA SER A 133 -5.83 -84.39 3.59
C SER A 133 -6.49 -85.57 2.87
N ASN A 134 -6.96 -85.37 1.63
CA ASN A 134 -7.56 -86.44 0.83
C ASN A 134 -6.57 -87.56 0.49
N ARG A 135 -5.29 -87.23 0.22
CA ARG A 135 -4.25 -88.25 0.00
C ARG A 135 -4.00 -89.06 1.26
N THR A 136 -3.83 -88.40 2.41
CA THR A 136 -3.63 -89.09 3.69
C THR A 136 -4.84 -89.94 4.07
N ILE A 137 -6.07 -89.47 3.84
CA ILE A 137 -7.29 -90.28 4.03
C ILE A 137 -7.28 -91.50 3.11
N LYS A 138 -6.93 -91.37 1.82
CA LYS A 138 -6.84 -92.51 0.90
C LYS A 138 -5.76 -93.50 1.31
N ASP A 139 -4.61 -93.03 1.77
CA ASP A 139 -3.53 -93.88 2.26
C ASP A 139 -3.96 -94.64 3.51
N ILE A 140 -4.65 -93.97 4.44
CA ILE A 140 -5.24 -94.60 5.63
C ILE A 140 -6.30 -95.63 5.24
N GLN A 141 -7.21 -95.31 4.32
CA GLN A 141 -8.23 -96.23 3.82
C GLN A 141 -7.61 -97.47 3.18
N LYS A 142 -6.62 -97.28 2.29
CA LYS A 142 -5.91 -98.39 1.64
C LYS A 142 -5.18 -99.27 2.66
N ASN A 143 -4.49 -98.66 3.63
CA ASN A 143 -3.81 -99.41 4.70
C ASN A 143 -4.82 -100.15 5.59
N SER A 144 -5.97 -99.54 5.85
CA SER A 144 -7.07 -100.16 6.59
C SER A 144 -7.69 -101.33 5.81
N GLU A 145 -7.91 -101.18 4.50
CA GLU A 145 -8.45 -102.24 3.64
C GLU A 145 -7.48 -103.42 3.55
N LEU A 146 -6.18 -103.16 3.38
CA LEU A 146 -5.14 -104.18 3.42
C LEU A 146 -5.13 -104.90 4.78
N GLY A 147 -5.18 -104.15 5.89
CA GLY A 147 -5.26 -104.73 7.22
C GLY A 147 -6.53 -105.56 7.45
N VAL A 148 -7.69 -105.11 6.96
CA VAL A 148 -8.95 -105.87 7.01
C VAL A 148 -8.87 -107.12 6.14
N GLN A 149 -8.23 -107.05 4.96
CA GLN A 149 -8.07 -108.19 4.08
C GLN A 149 -7.10 -109.24 4.66
N ASP A 150 -6.01 -108.80 5.28
CA ASP A 150 -5.08 -109.66 6.03
C ASP A 150 -5.80 -110.33 7.20
N VAL A 151 -6.60 -109.58 7.96
CA VAL A 151 -7.42 -110.13 9.06
C VAL A 151 -8.51 -111.08 8.53
N LEU A 152 -9.15 -110.78 7.40
CA LEU A 152 -10.13 -111.67 6.76
C LEU A 152 -9.48 -112.95 6.22
N PHE A 153 -8.26 -112.86 5.71
CA PHE A 153 -7.46 -114.00 5.27
C PHE A 153 -7.05 -114.87 6.46
N ASP A 154 -6.52 -114.27 7.53
CA ASP A 154 -6.18 -114.95 8.78
C ASP A 154 -7.39 -115.58 9.48
N THR A 155 -8.53 -114.90 9.48
CA THR A 155 -9.78 -115.43 10.06
C THR A 155 -10.40 -116.54 9.21
N LYS A 156 -10.23 -116.50 7.89
CA LYS A 156 -10.64 -117.60 6.99
C LYS A 156 -9.77 -118.84 7.20
N ILE A 157 -8.45 -118.68 7.36
CA ILE A 157 -7.53 -119.78 7.72
C ILE A 157 -7.90 -120.35 9.10
N ARG A 158 -8.19 -119.47 10.08
CA ARG A 158 -8.60 -119.90 11.42
C ARG A 158 -10.00 -120.53 11.47
N ALA A 159 -10.94 -120.10 10.63
CA ALA A 159 -12.31 -120.63 10.59
C ALA A 159 -12.35 -122.10 10.09
N ASP A 160 -11.48 -122.47 9.15
CA ASP A 160 -11.32 -123.85 8.70
C ASP A 160 -10.67 -124.74 9.79
N GLU A 161 -9.83 -124.16 10.66
CA GLU A 161 -9.23 -124.85 11.82
C GLU A 161 -10.16 -124.90 13.05
N LEU A 162 -11.09 -123.95 13.22
CA LEU A 162 -11.94 -123.80 14.42
C LEU A 162 -13.22 -124.63 14.43
N SER A 163 -13.56 -125.34 13.34
CA SER A 163 -14.80 -126.16 13.26
C SER A 163 -14.76 -127.41 14.17
N ARG A 164 -13.66 -127.68 14.89
CA ARG A 164 -13.47 -128.88 15.72
C ARG A 164 -13.22 -128.65 17.23
N ASP A 165 -13.24 -127.42 17.74
CA ASP A 165 -12.80 -127.17 19.13
C ASP A 165 -13.48 -125.95 19.78
N LEU A 166 -14.82 -125.92 19.86
CA LEU A 166 -15.58 -124.67 20.03
C LEU A 166 -16.17 -124.37 21.43
N ASP A 167 -16.24 -125.30 22.39
CA ASP A 167 -16.94 -125.00 23.66
C ASP A 167 -16.04 -124.52 24.82
N SER A 168 -14.73 -124.76 24.78
CA SER A 168 -13.79 -124.23 25.80
C SER A 168 -13.13 -122.90 25.36
N LYS A 169 -13.09 -122.62 24.06
CA LYS A 169 -12.50 -121.41 23.50
C LYS A 169 -13.39 -120.17 23.63
N PHE A 170 -14.71 -120.32 23.72
CA PHE A 170 -15.64 -119.19 23.79
C PHE A 170 -15.45 -118.31 25.04
N ILE A 171 -15.20 -118.93 26.20
CA ILE A 171 -14.92 -118.21 27.46
C ILE A 171 -13.55 -117.50 27.41
N THR A 172 -12.57 -118.12 26.75
CA THR A 172 -11.22 -117.56 26.58
C THR A 172 -11.22 -116.41 25.58
N ILE A 173 -12.02 -116.51 24.51
CA ILE A 173 -12.22 -115.47 23.50
C ILE A 173 -12.95 -114.26 24.07
N ASN A 174 -14.00 -114.45 24.86
CA ASN A 174 -14.68 -113.31 25.51
C ASN A 174 -13.76 -112.58 26.50
N ARG A 175 -12.93 -113.31 27.26
CA ARG A 175 -11.91 -112.66 28.11
C ARG A 175 -10.84 -111.94 27.29
N ALA A 176 -10.42 -112.51 26.16
CA ALA A 176 -9.46 -111.87 25.26
C ALA A 176 -10.07 -110.63 24.60
N HIS A 177 -11.35 -110.68 24.21
CA HIS A 177 -12.09 -109.57 23.63
C HIS A 177 -12.31 -108.45 24.66
N ASP A 178 -12.70 -108.76 25.89
CA ASP A 178 -12.83 -107.76 26.96
C ASP A 178 -11.48 -107.09 27.28
N ASN A 179 -10.39 -107.86 27.27
CA ASN A 179 -9.05 -107.31 27.42
C ASN A 179 -8.67 -106.43 26.21
N GLN A 180 -9.05 -106.82 25.00
CA GLN A 180 -8.81 -106.05 23.78
C GLN A 180 -9.61 -104.74 23.78
N VAL A 181 -10.89 -104.76 24.17
CA VAL A 181 -11.72 -103.55 24.32
C VAL A 181 -11.13 -102.62 25.37
N LYS A 182 -10.66 -103.15 26.51
CA LYS A 182 -9.98 -102.34 27.53
C LYS A 182 -8.67 -101.73 27.03
N VAL A 183 -7.86 -102.49 26.29
CA VAL A 183 -6.61 -101.99 25.70
C VAL A 183 -6.90 -100.91 24.67
N VAL A 184 -7.88 -101.13 23.78
CA VAL A 184 -8.28 -100.16 22.75
C VAL A 184 -8.88 -98.91 23.39
N SER A 185 -9.74 -99.05 24.41
CA SER A 185 -10.28 -97.90 25.17
C SER A 185 -9.16 -97.11 25.83
N SER A 186 -8.23 -97.78 26.51
CA SER A 186 -7.08 -97.12 27.13
C SER A 186 -6.16 -96.43 26.12
N GLN A 187 -5.97 -97.02 24.93
CA GLN A 187 -5.22 -96.40 23.83
C GLN A 187 -5.94 -95.17 23.29
N HIS A 188 -7.26 -95.24 23.12
CA HIS A 188 -8.08 -94.12 22.67
C HIS A 188 -8.09 -92.98 23.69
N ASP A 189 -8.19 -93.29 24.99
CA ASP A 189 -8.10 -92.29 26.06
C ASP A 189 -6.72 -91.62 26.08
N THR A 190 -5.65 -92.39 25.87
CA THR A 190 -4.29 -91.85 25.74
C THR A 190 -4.15 -90.93 24.53
N GLN A 191 -4.74 -91.30 23.39
CA GLN A 191 -4.75 -90.47 22.18
C GLN A 191 -5.56 -89.18 22.39
N LEU A 192 -6.71 -89.25 23.07
CA LEU A 192 -7.50 -88.08 23.41
C LEU A 192 -6.75 -87.13 24.34
N GLU A 193 -6.07 -87.66 25.36
CA GLU A 193 -5.21 -86.85 26.21
C GLU A 193 -4.05 -86.20 25.43
N GLU A 194 -3.43 -86.93 24.51
CA GLU A 194 -2.37 -86.39 23.66
C GLU A 194 -2.88 -85.27 22.74
N ILE A 195 -4.04 -85.46 22.12
CA ILE A 195 -4.71 -84.44 21.30
C ILE A 195 -5.03 -83.21 22.15
N GLN A 196 -5.59 -83.39 23.34
CA GLN A 196 -5.90 -82.28 24.26
C GLN A 196 -4.64 -81.53 24.69
N ARG A 197 -3.57 -82.24 25.04
CA ARG A 197 -2.28 -81.63 25.40
C ARG A 197 -1.69 -80.84 24.23
N ASN A 198 -1.67 -81.42 23.03
CA ASN A 198 -1.18 -80.75 21.83
C ASN A 198 -2.03 -79.53 21.46
N HIS A 199 -3.35 -79.63 21.61
CA HIS A 199 -4.27 -78.51 21.39
C HIS A 199 -4.02 -77.36 22.38
N ASN A 200 -3.89 -77.67 23.67
CA ASN A 200 -3.60 -76.67 24.69
C ASN A 200 -2.23 -76.01 24.47
N GLN A 201 -1.20 -76.77 24.12
CA GLN A 201 0.10 -76.23 23.74
C GLN A 201 0.00 -75.28 22.54
N THR A 202 -0.77 -75.67 21.52
CA THR A 202 -0.99 -74.82 20.33
C THR A 202 -1.73 -73.53 20.69
N ILE A 203 -2.74 -73.60 21.57
CA ILE A 203 -3.46 -72.43 22.08
C ILE A 203 -2.49 -71.51 22.83
N ASP A 204 -1.69 -72.04 23.74
CA ASP A 204 -0.74 -71.25 24.54
C ASP A 204 0.31 -70.58 23.66
N GLU A 205 0.82 -71.28 22.65
CA GLU A 205 1.73 -70.71 21.65
C GLU A 205 1.08 -69.59 20.84
N LEU A 206 -0.16 -69.77 20.40
CA LEU A 206 -0.92 -68.75 19.67
C LEU A 206 -1.19 -67.52 20.56
N GLN A 207 -1.59 -67.73 21.82
CA GLN A 207 -1.79 -66.64 22.77
C GLN A 207 -0.50 -65.88 23.04
N ARG A 208 0.63 -66.58 23.20
CA ARG A 208 1.94 -65.97 23.37
C ARG A 208 2.35 -65.15 22.14
N LYS A 209 2.19 -65.71 20.93
CA LYS A 209 2.48 -64.99 19.67
C LYS A 209 1.61 -63.74 19.53
N ASN A 210 0.32 -63.85 19.80
CA ASN A 210 -0.61 -62.71 19.75
C ASN A 210 -0.26 -61.63 20.79
N SER A 211 0.18 -62.01 21.99
CA SER A 211 0.63 -61.06 23.02
C SER A 211 1.89 -60.31 22.58
N ILE A 212 2.86 -61.02 21.99
CA ILE A 212 4.08 -60.42 21.45
C ILE A 212 3.75 -59.45 20.31
N ASP A 213 2.94 -59.87 19.33
CA ASP A 213 2.53 -59.01 18.21
C ASP A 213 1.79 -57.76 18.70
N ARG A 214 0.86 -57.92 19.64
CA ARG A 214 0.14 -56.80 20.25
C ARG A 214 1.09 -55.82 20.94
N ASN A 215 2.05 -56.32 21.71
CA ASN A 215 3.02 -55.46 22.40
C ASN A 215 3.94 -54.74 21.41
N GLN A 216 4.34 -55.40 20.32
CA GLN A 216 5.12 -54.78 19.25
C GLN A 216 4.34 -53.67 18.55
N ARG A 217 3.06 -53.89 18.23
CA ARG A 217 2.17 -52.86 17.65
C ARG A 217 2.02 -51.65 18.56
N ILE A 218 1.75 -51.88 19.85
CA ILE A 218 1.64 -50.79 20.83
C ILE A 218 2.96 -49.99 20.93
N ALA A 219 4.11 -50.69 20.90
CA ALA A 219 5.41 -50.03 20.93
C ALA A 219 5.67 -49.21 19.65
N SER A 220 5.32 -49.74 18.48
CA SER A 220 5.45 -49.01 17.21
C SER A 220 4.52 -47.80 17.14
N GLU A 221 3.27 -47.94 17.56
CA GLU A 221 2.31 -46.83 17.61
C GLU A 221 2.81 -45.74 18.53
N LYS A 222 3.28 -46.09 19.74
CA LYS A 222 3.86 -45.13 20.68
C LYS A 222 5.06 -44.40 20.09
N HIS A 223 5.90 -45.09 19.34
CA HIS A 223 7.04 -44.48 18.66
C HIS A 223 6.60 -43.51 17.55
N ILE A 224 5.63 -43.91 16.73
CA ILE A 224 5.06 -43.06 15.66
C ILE A 224 4.45 -41.80 16.27
N THR A 225 3.56 -41.94 17.26
CA THR A 225 2.93 -40.80 17.93
C THR A 225 3.97 -39.88 18.56
N LYS A 226 5.00 -40.42 19.22
CA LYS A 226 6.09 -39.61 19.78
C LYS A 226 6.84 -38.84 18.69
N SER A 227 7.19 -39.51 17.59
CA SER A 227 7.87 -38.88 16.45
C SER A 227 7.03 -37.79 15.80
N GLU A 228 5.71 -37.97 15.68
CA GLU A 228 4.79 -36.96 15.17
C GLU A 228 4.69 -35.75 16.10
N VAL A 229 4.61 -35.98 17.41
CA VAL A 229 4.61 -34.91 18.41
C VAL A 229 5.92 -34.12 18.38
N ASP A 230 7.06 -34.81 18.31
CA ASP A 230 8.38 -34.18 18.23
C ASP A 230 8.52 -33.38 16.92
N HIS A 231 8.05 -33.94 15.79
CA HIS A 231 8.02 -33.22 14.51
C HIS A 231 7.12 -31.98 14.56
N HIS A 232 5.92 -32.09 15.13
CA HIS A 232 5.01 -30.97 15.29
C HIS A 232 5.61 -29.85 16.14
N ASN A 233 6.27 -30.20 17.25
CA ASN A 233 6.96 -29.26 18.12
C ASN A 233 8.11 -28.54 17.39
N GLU A 234 8.88 -29.25 16.56
CA GLU A 234 9.94 -28.65 15.75
C GLU A 234 9.37 -27.70 14.68
N VAL A 235 8.28 -28.07 14.01
CA VAL A 235 7.57 -27.20 13.06
C VAL A 235 7.07 -25.93 13.76
N LEU A 236 6.50 -26.04 14.96
CA LEU A 236 6.06 -24.88 15.74
C LEU A 236 7.23 -23.96 16.12
N LYS A 237 8.37 -24.55 16.50
CA LYS A 237 9.59 -23.81 16.82
C LYS A 237 10.13 -23.05 15.60
N GLN A 238 10.17 -23.69 14.43
CA GLN A 238 10.57 -23.05 13.17
C GLN A 238 9.61 -21.93 12.76
N LYS A 239 8.30 -22.13 12.93
CA LYS A 239 7.29 -21.08 12.71
C LYS A 239 7.50 -19.88 13.64
N ARG A 240 7.80 -20.11 14.92
CA ARG A 240 8.13 -19.03 15.87
C ARG A 240 9.39 -18.28 15.50
N LEU A 241 10.46 -18.99 15.13
CA LEU A 241 11.73 -18.37 14.69
C LEU A 241 11.54 -17.53 13.43
N SER A 242 10.83 -18.05 12.42
CA SER A 242 10.55 -17.30 11.20
C SER A 242 9.66 -16.08 11.44
N PHE A 243 8.70 -16.17 12.36
CA PHE A 243 7.91 -15.03 12.80
C PHE A 243 8.76 -13.97 13.50
N GLU A 244 9.63 -14.37 14.43
CA GLU A 244 10.52 -13.44 15.15
C GLU A 244 11.48 -12.72 14.20
N GLN A 245 12.03 -13.43 13.21
CA GLN A 245 12.86 -12.83 12.16
C GLN A 245 12.07 -11.81 11.33
N LYS A 246 10.87 -12.18 10.85
CA LYS A 246 10.00 -11.26 10.10
C LYS A 246 9.62 -10.03 10.91
N TYR A 247 9.33 -10.22 12.19
CA TYR A 247 8.99 -9.13 13.11
C TYR A 247 10.16 -8.16 13.28
N ARG A 248 11.38 -8.68 13.49
CA ARG A 248 12.60 -7.84 13.59
C ARG A 248 12.87 -7.07 12.30
N THR A 249 12.73 -7.71 11.13
CA THR A 249 12.88 -7.01 9.84
C THR A 249 11.83 -5.91 9.68
N LEU A 250 10.57 -6.19 10.02
CA LEU A 250 9.50 -5.20 9.96
C LEU A 250 9.76 -4.00 10.89
N GLU A 251 10.26 -4.27 12.10
CA GLU A 251 10.63 -3.22 13.06
C GLU A 251 11.78 -2.37 12.53
N GLN A 252 12.83 -2.99 11.96
CA GLN A 252 13.94 -2.29 11.33
C GLN A 252 13.48 -1.42 10.16
N ASP A 253 12.68 -1.96 9.25
CA ASP A 253 12.13 -1.24 8.10
C ASP A 253 11.29 -0.04 8.55
N HIS A 254 10.43 -0.23 9.56
CA HIS A 254 9.61 0.85 10.11
C HIS A 254 10.46 1.95 10.74
N THR A 255 11.51 1.57 11.48
CA THR A 255 12.44 2.53 12.09
C THR A 255 13.22 3.31 11.02
N GLU A 256 13.62 2.64 9.93
CA GLU A 256 14.29 3.28 8.80
C GLU A 256 13.37 4.28 8.08
N ILE A 257 12.11 3.90 7.83
CA ILE A 257 11.10 4.78 7.22
C ILE A 257 10.86 6.02 8.09
N LEU A 258 10.72 5.84 9.41
CA LEU A 258 10.55 6.96 10.34
C LEU A 258 11.77 7.89 10.35
N ASN A 259 12.98 7.34 10.32
CA ASN A 259 14.19 8.14 10.23
C ASN A 259 14.27 8.91 8.91
N ARG A 260 13.92 8.29 7.77
CA ARG A 260 13.85 8.96 6.46
C ARG A 260 12.80 10.08 6.43
N LEU A 261 11.63 9.85 7.03
CA LEU A 261 10.59 10.87 7.16
C LEU A 261 11.06 12.03 8.03
N LYS A 262 11.69 11.75 9.17
CA LYS A 262 12.22 12.77 10.07
C LYS A 262 13.29 13.62 9.37
N THR A 263 14.25 13.00 8.69
CA THR A 263 15.30 13.76 7.97
C THR A 263 14.72 14.59 6.83
N LYS A 264 13.71 14.09 6.11
CA LYS A 264 13.01 14.86 5.09
C LYS A 264 12.29 16.07 5.68
N PHE A 265 11.51 15.89 6.74
CA PHE A 265 10.83 16.99 7.43
C PHE A 265 11.81 18.01 8.01
N ASP A 266 12.90 17.59 8.65
CA ASP A 266 13.93 18.49 9.16
C ASP A 266 14.57 19.31 8.03
N THR A 267 14.77 18.70 6.86
CA THR A 267 15.31 19.38 5.67
C THR A 267 14.32 20.39 5.12
N ASP A 268 13.04 20.02 5.00
CA ASP A 268 11.98 20.88 4.48
C ASP A 268 11.73 22.07 5.44
N ILE A 269 11.74 21.83 6.75
CA ILE A 269 11.65 22.88 7.78
C ILE A 269 12.85 23.82 7.68
N LYS A 270 14.08 23.31 7.57
CA LYS A 270 15.28 24.16 7.41
C LYS A 270 15.23 24.99 6.14
N LYS A 271 14.75 24.44 5.02
CA LYS A 271 14.55 25.17 3.76
C LYS A 271 13.52 26.28 3.92
N LEU A 272 12.39 25.99 4.56
CA LEU A 272 11.33 26.95 4.80
C LEU A 272 11.80 28.09 5.72
N VAL A 273 12.47 27.77 6.82
CA VAL A 273 13.05 28.78 7.72
C VAL A 273 14.10 29.61 6.99
N GLY A 274 14.94 28.98 6.15
CA GLY A 274 15.93 29.65 5.31
C GLY A 274 15.30 30.62 4.31
N SER A 275 14.23 30.23 3.62
CA SER A 275 13.56 31.10 2.65
C SER A 275 12.87 32.29 3.33
N TYR A 276 12.24 32.09 4.49
CA TYR A 276 11.68 33.20 5.27
C TYR A 276 12.75 34.15 5.82
N ALA A 277 13.89 33.62 6.27
CA ALA A 277 15.02 34.45 6.71
C ALA A 277 15.55 35.31 5.55
N GLN A 278 15.77 34.71 4.37
CA GLN A 278 16.20 35.43 3.17
C GLN A 278 15.20 36.50 2.73
N ALA A 279 13.90 36.19 2.72
CA ALA A 279 12.85 37.15 2.39
C ALA A 279 12.84 38.32 3.38
N LYS A 280 12.99 38.04 4.67
CA LYS A 280 13.07 39.07 5.72
C LYS A 280 14.32 39.94 5.55
N ASP A 281 15.48 39.34 5.27
CA ASP A 281 16.73 40.06 5.04
C ASP A 281 16.62 40.96 3.80
N LEU A 282 16.01 40.47 2.71
CA LEU A 282 15.71 41.28 1.52
C LEU A 282 14.82 42.48 1.84
N VAL A 283 13.75 42.28 2.61
CA VAL A 283 12.85 43.37 3.03
C VAL A 283 13.59 44.35 3.94
N ALA A 284 14.40 43.88 4.88
CA ALA A 284 15.19 44.71 5.78
C ALA A 284 16.24 45.54 5.02
N ASN A 285 16.94 44.92 4.05
CA ASN A 285 17.91 45.61 3.20
C ASN A 285 17.25 46.67 2.32
N LYS A 286 16.10 46.35 1.70
CA LYS A 286 15.32 47.34 0.94
C LYS A 286 14.80 48.48 1.81
N ALA A 287 14.46 48.21 3.07
CA ALA A 287 14.04 49.22 4.04
C ALA A 287 15.18 50.15 4.50
N GLN A 288 16.44 49.80 4.25
CA GLN A 288 17.60 50.63 4.59
C GLN A 288 18.20 51.36 3.39
N ASP A 289 17.84 50.99 2.17
CA ASP A 289 18.39 51.59 0.95
C ASP A 289 17.61 52.86 0.57
N ASP A 290 18.30 54.01 0.63
CA ASP A 290 17.80 55.33 0.28
C ASP A 290 17.17 55.39 -1.13
N PHE A 291 17.60 54.50 -2.05
CA PHE A 291 17.00 54.36 -3.38
C PHE A 291 15.50 54.06 -3.33
N TYR A 292 15.07 53.19 -2.41
CA TYR A 292 13.66 52.79 -2.24
C TYR A 292 12.84 53.80 -1.41
N HIS A 293 13.47 54.89 -0.91
CA HIS A 293 12.86 55.86 0.02
C HIS A 293 12.80 57.31 -0.50
N ILE A 294 12.82 57.53 -1.83
CA ILE A 294 12.74 58.90 -2.38
C ILE A 294 11.30 59.43 -2.23
N THR A 295 11.06 60.12 -1.12
CA THR A 295 9.76 60.67 -0.73
C THR A 295 9.51 62.07 -1.30
N LYS A 296 10.54 62.79 -1.77
CA LYS A 296 10.42 64.18 -2.26
C LYS A 296 11.39 64.47 -3.41
N LEU A 297 10.91 65.22 -4.41
CA LEU A 297 11.76 65.84 -5.43
C LEU A 297 12.31 67.17 -4.88
N GLU A 298 13.62 67.38 -4.91
CA GLU A 298 14.27 68.61 -4.45
C GLU A 298 15.02 69.34 -5.58
N PRO A 299 14.32 69.81 -6.64
CA PRO A 299 14.97 70.61 -7.66
C PRO A 299 15.24 72.03 -7.13
N THR A 300 16.31 72.62 -7.63
CA THR A 300 16.67 74.02 -7.36
C THR A 300 16.44 74.86 -8.61
N ILE A 301 15.93 76.08 -8.43
CA ILE A 301 15.61 77.00 -9.53
C ILE A 301 16.45 78.25 -9.35
N VAL A 302 17.20 78.62 -10.38
CA VAL A 302 18.02 79.83 -10.42
C VAL A 302 17.58 80.67 -11.62
N ASP A 303 17.28 81.95 -11.37
CA ASP A 303 16.96 82.91 -12.41
C ASP A 303 18.27 83.50 -12.98
N GLN A 304 18.53 83.30 -14.27
CA GLN A 304 19.69 83.85 -14.98
C GLN A 304 19.33 85.06 -15.87
N GLY A 305 18.24 85.76 -15.54
CA GLY A 305 17.75 86.95 -16.23
C GLY A 305 16.99 86.62 -17.50
N LYS A 306 17.64 86.04 -18.52
CA LYS A 306 17.02 85.69 -19.81
C LYS A 306 16.33 84.32 -19.83
N HIS A 307 16.69 83.45 -18.88
CA HIS A 307 16.17 82.10 -18.78
C HIS A 307 16.19 81.63 -17.32
N TYR A 308 15.36 80.66 -16.99
CA TYR A 308 15.42 79.92 -15.74
C TYR A 308 16.24 78.65 -15.92
N LEU A 309 17.11 78.37 -14.96
CA LEU A 309 17.84 77.12 -14.84
C LEU A 309 17.25 76.29 -13.71
N VAL A 310 16.68 75.14 -14.05
CA VAL A 310 16.14 74.17 -13.08
C VAL A 310 17.10 72.99 -13.00
N THR A 311 17.67 72.72 -11.83
CA THR A 311 18.56 71.57 -11.63
C THR A 311 17.93 70.56 -10.69
N LEU A 312 18.10 69.27 -10.99
CA LEU A 312 17.61 68.16 -10.20
C LEU A 312 18.70 67.08 -10.13
N PRO A 313 19.13 66.64 -8.94
CA PRO A 313 20.03 65.50 -8.82
C PRO A 313 19.27 64.21 -9.18
N VAL A 314 19.73 63.50 -10.21
CA VAL A 314 19.07 62.30 -10.73
C VAL A 314 20.14 61.31 -11.21
N PRO A 315 20.05 60.02 -10.85
CA PRO A 315 20.92 58.98 -11.41
C PRO A 315 20.79 58.86 -12.93
N GLU A 316 21.86 58.44 -13.61
CA GLU A 316 21.91 58.46 -15.08
C GLU A 316 20.80 57.62 -15.74
N PHE A 317 20.45 56.49 -15.15
CA PHE A 317 19.42 55.59 -15.67
C PHE A 317 17.99 56.13 -15.53
N GLU A 318 17.77 57.19 -14.75
CA GLU A 318 16.46 57.84 -14.59
C GLU A 318 16.32 59.13 -15.41
N LYS A 319 17.36 59.60 -16.10
CA LYS A 319 17.36 60.91 -16.77
C LYS A 319 16.24 61.05 -17.83
N GLU A 320 15.92 59.97 -18.52
CA GLU A 320 14.85 59.93 -19.54
C GLU A 320 13.44 59.86 -18.93
N GLN A 321 13.34 59.52 -17.65
CA GLN A 321 12.07 59.38 -16.93
C GLN A 321 11.62 60.70 -16.28
N VAL A 322 12.45 61.74 -16.34
CA VAL A 322 12.17 63.07 -15.81
C VAL A 322 11.71 63.99 -16.93
N ASN A 323 10.51 64.53 -16.77
CA ASN A 323 9.95 65.51 -17.69
C ASN A 323 9.68 66.82 -16.97
N LEU A 324 10.13 67.93 -17.55
CA LEU A 324 9.80 69.28 -17.11
C LEU A 324 8.83 69.89 -18.11
N THR A 325 7.67 70.31 -17.62
CA THR A 325 6.67 71.04 -18.41
C THR A 325 6.53 72.45 -17.85
N ALA A 326 6.53 73.43 -18.75
CA ALA A 326 6.30 74.84 -18.41
C ALA A 326 4.91 75.25 -18.91
N GLN A 327 4.12 75.90 -18.07
CA GLN A 327 2.85 76.49 -18.47
C GLN A 327 2.67 77.83 -17.79
N GLU A 328 2.75 78.91 -18.57
CA GLU A 328 2.70 80.29 -18.09
C GLU A 328 3.78 80.56 -17.01
N ARG A 329 3.36 80.68 -15.75
CA ARG A 329 4.19 80.89 -14.56
C ARG A 329 4.40 79.63 -13.73
N ASN A 330 3.89 78.48 -14.18
CA ASN A 330 3.99 77.22 -13.46
C ASN A 330 5.01 76.29 -14.14
N LEU A 331 5.90 75.75 -13.33
CA LEU A 331 6.82 74.69 -13.72
C LEU A 331 6.42 73.41 -13.04
N ASN A 332 6.24 72.34 -13.81
CA ASN A 332 5.92 71.02 -13.29
C ASN A 332 7.00 70.02 -13.69
N ILE A 333 7.73 69.52 -12.70
CA ILE A 333 8.66 68.40 -12.86
C ILE A 333 7.93 67.13 -12.49
N VAL A 334 7.95 66.15 -13.39
CA VAL A 334 7.38 64.82 -13.18
C VAL A 334 8.48 63.78 -13.40
N LEU A 335 8.70 62.94 -12.40
CA LEU A 335 9.55 61.75 -12.48
C LEU A 335 8.65 60.51 -12.46
N THR A 336 8.78 59.64 -13.45
CA THR A 336 7.99 58.40 -13.56
C THR A 336 8.89 57.17 -13.45
N ARG A 337 8.90 56.52 -12.28
CA ARG A 337 9.71 55.33 -12.03
C ARG A 337 8.93 54.06 -12.29
N LYS A 338 9.59 53.10 -12.93
CA LYS A 338 9.07 51.75 -13.16
C LYS A 338 9.88 50.76 -12.36
N PHE A 339 9.24 50.08 -11.42
CA PHE A 339 9.80 48.97 -10.68
C PHE A 339 9.29 47.68 -11.30
N GLN A 340 10.22 46.83 -11.73
CA GLN A 340 9.92 45.46 -12.16
C GLN A 340 10.75 44.54 -11.28
N GLU A 341 10.08 43.67 -10.55
CA GLU A 341 10.74 42.72 -9.67
C GLU A 341 10.24 41.31 -9.97
N GLU A 342 11.19 40.43 -10.28
CA GLU A 342 10.96 39.00 -10.45
C GLU A 342 11.43 38.28 -9.19
N THR A 343 10.51 37.65 -8.46
CA THR A 343 10.84 36.85 -7.27
C THR A 343 10.53 35.39 -7.55
N GLN A 344 11.45 34.50 -7.21
CA GLN A 344 11.30 33.06 -7.41
C GLN A 344 11.14 32.38 -6.05
N ALA A 345 9.98 31.76 -5.82
CA ALA A 345 9.69 31.04 -4.59
C ALA A 345 9.33 29.58 -4.94
N GLY A 346 10.29 28.68 -4.82
CA GLY A 346 10.13 27.30 -5.28
C GLY A 346 10.20 27.20 -6.81
N ASP A 347 9.23 26.50 -7.42
CA ASP A 347 9.09 26.35 -8.90
C ASP A 347 8.27 27.48 -9.54
N GLU A 348 7.68 28.37 -8.75
CA GLU A 348 6.82 29.46 -9.24
C GLU A 348 7.59 30.78 -9.35
N LYS A 349 7.35 31.50 -10.46
CA LYS A 349 7.94 32.81 -10.75
C LYS A 349 6.88 33.90 -10.60
N PHE A 350 7.11 34.84 -9.69
CA PHE A 350 6.23 35.99 -9.45
C PHE A 350 6.85 37.24 -10.10
N ASP A 351 6.12 37.90 -10.99
CA ASP A 351 6.49 39.22 -11.57
C ASP A 351 5.62 40.29 -10.92
N THR A 352 6.23 41.23 -10.21
CA THR A 352 5.55 42.39 -9.64
C THR A 352 6.00 43.65 -10.34
N ARG A 353 5.02 44.39 -10.87
CA ARG A 353 5.24 45.66 -11.57
C ARG A 353 4.58 46.79 -10.79
N ARG A 354 5.37 47.76 -10.35
CA ARG A 354 4.89 48.97 -9.69
C ARG A 354 5.39 50.19 -10.45
N THR A 355 4.49 51.14 -10.70
CA THR A 355 4.86 52.43 -11.29
C THR A 355 4.62 53.51 -10.24
N GLU A 356 5.63 54.35 -10.00
CA GLU A 356 5.52 55.49 -9.09
C GLU A 356 5.70 56.80 -9.87
N VAL A 357 4.85 57.77 -9.58
CA VAL A 357 4.88 59.09 -10.21
C VAL A 357 5.08 60.14 -9.12
N LEU A 358 6.21 60.83 -9.18
CA LEU A 358 6.54 61.95 -8.31
C LEU A 358 6.36 63.23 -9.13
N SER A 359 5.56 64.18 -8.65
CA SER A 359 5.40 65.47 -9.29
C SER A 359 5.68 66.61 -8.32
N LYS A 360 6.31 67.67 -8.82
CA LYS A 360 6.52 68.89 -8.05
C LYS A 360 6.28 70.10 -8.93
N ASN A 361 5.41 70.98 -8.43
CA ASN A 361 5.00 72.20 -9.11
C ASN A 361 5.62 73.43 -8.42
N PHE A 362 6.14 74.36 -9.22
CA PHE A 362 6.76 75.61 -8.78
C PHE A 362 6.13 76.78 -9.51
N LYS A 363 6.00 77.91 -8.82
CA LYS A 363 5.61 79.18 -9.44
C LYS A 363 6.82 80.06 -9.65
N VAL A 364 6.96 80.60 -10.86
CA VAL A 364 7.99 81.56 -11.25
C VAL A 364 7.37 82.94 -11.49
N ALA A 365 8.18 84.01 -11.38
CA ALA A 365 7.69 85.38 -11.44
C ALA A 365 7.28 85.80 -12.87
N GLU A 366 8.00 85.30 -13.88
CA GLU A 366 7.84 85.68 -15.29
C GLU A 366 7.23 84.55 -16.12
N ILE A 367 6.60 84.91 -17.23
CA ILE A 367 5.99 83.96 -18.16
C ILE A 367 7.12 83.30 -18.97
N MET A 368 7.04 81.98 -19.15
CA MET A 368 8.07 81.22 -19.86
C MET A 368 7.56 80.67 -21.19
N ASP A 369 8.48 80.48 -22.15
CA ASP A 369 8.18 79.83 -23.43
C ASP A 369 8.35 78.29 -23.32
N PRO A 370 7.25 77.51 -23.37
CA PRO A 370 7.31 76.04 -23.27
C PRO A 370 8.01 75.36 -24.45
N ARG A 371 8.25 76.05 -25.57
CA ARG A 371 8.92 75.47 -26.74
C ARG A 371 10.45 75.51 -26.64
N THR A 372 10.99 76.20 -25.64
CA THR A 372 12.42 76.47 -25.50
C THR A 372 13.12 75.61 -24.43
N VAL A 373 12.42 74.61 -23.88
CA VAL A 373 12.99 73.73 -22.85
C VAL A 373 14.15 72.92 -23.43
N LYS A 374 15.36 73.15 -22.92
CA LYS A 374 16.55 72.37 -23.25
C LYS A 374 17.01 71.61 -22.01
N SER A 375 17.19 70.31 -22.12
CA SER A 375 17.73 69.45 -21.05
C SER A 375 19.21 69.15 -21.30
N ASN A 376 20.02 69.21 -20.25
CA ASN A 376 21.41 68.77 -20.25
C ASN A 376 21.71 67.95 -18.99
N TYR A 377 22.45 66.85 -19.11
CA TYR A 377 22.79 65.96 -18.01
C TYR A 377 24.30 65.89 -17.83
N GLN A 378 24.78 66.19 -16.62
CA GLN A 378 26.20 66.13 -16.30
C GLN A 378 26.40 65.72 -14.84
N ASP A 379 27.28 64.75 -14.60
CA ASP A 379 27.76 64.33 -13.27
C ASP A 379 26.66 64.11 -12.22
N GLY A 380 25.58 63.40 -12.58
CA GLY A 380 24.49 63.11 -11.63
C GLY A 380 23.43 64.22 -11.51
N ILE A 381 23.54 65.30 -12.28
CA ILE A 381 22.64 66.45 -12.21
C ILE A 381 21.98 66.66 -13.58
N LEU A 382 20.65 66.61 -13.59
CA LEU A 382 19.83 66.97 -14.72
C LEU A 382 19.48 68.46 -14.64
N SER A 383 19.81 69.20 -15.69
CA SER A 383 19.56 70.63 -15.79
C SER A 383 18.62 70.92 -16.94
N PHE A 384 17.64 71.78 -16.70
CA PHE A 384 16.71 72.27 -17.71
C PHE A 384 16.84 73.79 -17.83
N GLN A 385 17.01 74.27 -19.05
CA GLN A 385 17.01 75.70 -19.38
C GLN A 385 15.71 76.05 -20.09
N ILE A 386 15.03 77.11 -19.62
CA ILE A 386 13.78 77.57 -20.20
C ILE A 386 13.84 79.08 -20.38
N ALA A 387 13.62 79.57 -21.61
CA ALA A 387 13.65 80.99 -21.90
C ALA A 387 12.41 81.69 -21.33
N LYS A 388 12.61 82.94 -20.91
CA LYS A 388 11.52 83.85 -20.55
C LYS A 388 10.95 84.50 -21.81
N LEU A 389 9.65 84.82 -21.78
CA LEU A 389 8.93 85.49 -22.87
C LEU A 389 9.16 87.01 -22.89
#